data_AF-A0A2E1JJX8-F1
#
_entry.id   AF-A0A2E1JJX8-F1
#
_cell.length_a   1.000
_cell.length_b   1.000
_cell.length_c   1.000
_cell.angle_alpha   90.00
_cell.angle_beta   90.00
_cell.angle_gamma   90.00
#
_symmetry.space_group_name_H-M   'P 1'
#
loop_
_entity.id
_entity.type
_entity.pdbx_description
1 polymer ?
#
loop_
_entity_poly.entity_id
_entity_poly.type
_entity_poly.pdbx_seq_one_letter_code
_entity_poly.pdbx_strand_id
1 'polypeptide(L)'
;MDLNIKKDLASNWFKLLQNAICDDINLLENNKVKFKTTSWKRNRNKDEGGGEYRIFENGKIFEKVGVNFSKVYGKFPKQFQKNIPGADKDPRFWASGISIVMHMQNPHIPAMHFNTRFICTTQNWFGGGMDVTPSIKDNNEKNKFHKTLKTMCDRHNKNYY
;
A
#
# COMPACT_ATOMS: atom_id res chain seq x y z
N MET A 1 -21.52 -12.01 4.62
CA MET A 1 -20.13 -12.40 4.92
C MET A 1 -19.71 -11.71 6.21
N ASP A 2 -19.27 -12.50 7.18
CA ASP A 2 -18.81 -12.05 8.50
C ASP A 2 -17.65 -11.04 8.40
N LEU A 3 -17.56 -10.10 9.35
CA LEU A 3 -16.55 -9.05 9.31
C LEU A 3 -15.14 -9.60 9.53
N ASN A 4 -14.96 -10.64 10.34
CA ASN A 4 -13.64 -11.24 10.53
C ASN A 4 -13.17 -11.94 9.25
N ILE A 5 -14.08 -12.62 8.53
CA ILE A 5 -13.78 -13.17 7.20
C ILE A 5 -13.31 -12.06 6.24
N LYS A 6 -14.00 -10.91 6.20
CA LYS A 6 -13.58 -9.77 5.35
C LYS A 6 -12.20 -9.24 5.73
N LYS A 7 -11.89 -9.12 7.02
CA LYS A 7 -10.58 -8.68 7.53
C LYS A 7 -9.47 -9.63 7.09
N ASP A 8 -9.69 -10.94 7.24
CA ASP A 8 -8.72 -11.96 6.87
C ASP A 8 -8.48 -12.00 5.36
N LEU A 9 -9.56 -11.96 4.56
CA LEU A 9 -9.46 -11.89 3.10
C LEU A 9 -8.66 -10.66 2.65
N ALA A 10 -8.99 -9.48 3.17
CA ALA A 10 -8.30 -8.24 2.83
C ALA A 10 -6.82 -8.29 3.21
N SER A 11 -6.50 -8.73 4.44
CA SER A 11 -5.13 -8.80 4.92
C SER A 11 -4.28 -9.80 4.13
N ASN A 12 -4.83 -10.98 3.85
CA ASN A 12 -4.16 -11.99 3.03
C ASN A 12 -3.94 -11.47 1.60
N TRP A 13 -4.91 -10.77 1.03
CA TRP A 13 -4.77 -10.16 -0.29
C TRP A 13 -3.66 -9.11 -0.33
N PHE A 14 -3.56 -8.21 0.67
CA PHE A 14 -2.46 -7.24 0.73
C PHE A 14 -1.09 -7.93 0.88
N LYS A 15 -1.01 -9.04 1.61
CA LYS A 15 0.24 -9.81 1.75
C LYS A 15 0.63 -10.49 0.43
N LEU A 16 -0.34 -11.07 -0.28
CA LEU A 16 -0.12 -11.62 -1.62
C LEU A 16 0.34 -10.54 -2.60
N LEU A 17 -0.24 -9.34 -2.53
CA LEU A 17 0.16 -8.22 -3.37
C LEU A 17 1.59 -7.75 -3.07
N GLN A 18 2.00 -7.71 -1.79
CA GLN A 18 3.41 -7.44 -1.42
C GLN A 18 4.35 -8.48 -2.04
N ASN A 19 3.98 -9.76 -2.01
CA ASN A 19 4.79 -10.82 -2.61
C ASN A 19 4.91 -10.63 -4.13
N ALA A 20 3.77 -10.50 -4.83
CA ALA A 20 3.73 -10.35 -6.27
C ALA A 20 4.58 -9.15 -6.75
N ILE A 21 4.45 -7.99 -6.10
CA ILE A 21 5.20 -6.79 -6.49
C ILE A 21 6.71 -6.97 -6.24
N CYS A 22 7.10 -7.58 -5.11
CA CYS A 22 8.51 -7.88 -4.87
C CYS A 22 9.09 -8.87 -5.88
N ASP A 23 8.32 -9.88 -6.27
CA ASP A 23 8.73 -10.89 -7.25
C ASP A 23 8.89 -10.27 -8.65
N ASP A 24 7.96 -9.41 -9.07
CA ASP A 24 8.06 -8.67 -10.33
C ASP A 24 9.28 -7.74 -10.37
N ILE A 25 9.57 -7.04 -9.27
CA ILE A 25 10.76 -6.19 -9.16
C ILE A 25 12.04 -7.02 -9.26
N ASN A 26 12.13 -8.15 -8.55
CA ASN A 26 13.29 -9.03 -8.64
C ASN A 26 13.48 -9.56 -10.07
N LEU A 27 12.39 -9.90 -10.76
CA LEU A 27 12.42 -10.38 -12.15
C LEU A 27 12.97 -9.29 -13.09
N LEU A 28 12.48 -8.05 -12.98
CA LEU A 28 12.97 -6.91 -13.74
C LEU A 28 14.48 -6.65 -13.50
N GLU A 29 14.97 -7.01 -12.33
CA GLU A 29 16.38 -6.89 -11.91
C GLU A 29 17.20 -8.16 -12.17
N ASN A 30 16.68 -9.10 -12.98
CA ASN A 30 17.31 -10.37 -13.33
C ASN A 30 17.71 -11.22 -12.10
N ASN A 31 16.97 -11.09 -10.99
CA ASN A 31 17.20 -11.80 -9.73
C ASN A 31 18.61 -11.58 -9.12
N LYS A 32 19.29 -10.48 -9.48
CA LYS A 32 20.66 -10.20 -9.01
C LYS A 32 20.71 -9.56 -7.62
N VAL A 33 19.65 -8.84 -7.25
CA VAL A 33 19.51 -8.16 -5.97
C VAL A 33 18.25 -8.68 -5.30
N LYS A 34 18.29 -8.85 -3.98
CA LYS A 34 17.16 -9.37 -3.19
C LYS A 34 16.65 -8.31 -2.22
N PHE A 35 15.35 -8.31 -1.99
CA PHE A 35 14.76 -7.55 -0.91
C PHE A 35 15.30 -7.99 0.46
N LYS A 36 15.62 -7.02 1.31
CA LYS A 36 15.82 -7.21 2.74
C LYS A 36 14.48 -7.08 3.45
N THR A 37 14.04 -8.16 4.07
CA THR A 37 12.77 -8.23 4.78
C THR A 37 12.95 -7.94 6.27
N THR A 38 12.08 -7.13 6.86
CA THR A 38 12.05 -6.90 8.30
C THR A 38 10.62 -6.94 8.81
N SER A 39 10.38 -7.81 9.78
CA SER A 39 9.11 -7.89 10.51
C SER A 39 9.16 -7.02 11.76
N TRP A 40 8.05 -6.40 12.10
CA TRP A 40 7.92 -5.55 13.27
C TRP A 40 6.57 -5.74 13.96
N LYS A 41 6.53 -5.45 15.26
CA LYS A 41 5.30 -5.42 16.06
C LYS A 41 5.01 -3.98 16.46
N ARG A 42 3.72 -3.59 16.42
CA ARG A 42 3.30 -2.23 16.79
C ARG A 42 3.58 -1.91 18.26
N ASN A 43 3.42 -2.90 19.12
CA ASN A 43 3.68 -2.81 20.54
C ASN A 43 4.50 -4.04 20.98
N ARG A 44 5.48 -3.85 21.87
CA ARG A 44 6.36 -4.95 22.34
C ARG A 44 5.67 -5.84 23.37
N ASN A 45 4.72 -5.29 24.13
CA ASN A 45 4.15 -5.93 25.32
C ASN A 45 2.70 -6.36 25.13
N LYS A 46 2.01 -5.82 24.12
CA LYS A 46 0.60 -6.12 23.82
C LYS A 46 0.46 -6.51 22.36
N ASP A 47 -0.45 -7.44 22.08
CA ASP A 47 -0.79 -7.74 20.71
C ASP A 47 -1.67 -6.62 20.12
N GLU A 48 -1.04 -5.76 19.33
CA GLU A 48 -1.67 -4.69 18.56
C GLU A 48 -1.40 -4.87 17.05
N GLY A 49 -1.02 -6.08 16.66
CA GLY A 49 -0.56 -6.43 15.33
C GLY A 49 0.85 -5.88 15.02
N GLY A 50 1.09 -5.61 13.75
CA GLY A 50 2.40 -5.21 13.24
C GLY A 50 2.44 -5.21 11.72
N GLY A 51 3.59 -5.57 11.17
CA GLY A 51 3.76 -5.62 9.73
C GLY A 51 5.11 -6.16 9.30
N GLU A 52 5.32 -6.09 8.00
CA GLU A 52 6.57 -6.45 7.35
C GLU A 52 6.87 -5.40 6.29
N TYR A 53 8.08 -4.86 6.32
CA TYR A 53 8.58 -4.04 5.22
C TYR A 53 9.72 -4.75 4.50
N ARG A 54 9.79 -4.52 3.20
CA ARG A 54 10.82 -5.06 2.33
C ARG A 54 11.52 -3.90 1.63
N ILE A 55 12.84 -3.83 1.78
CA ILE A 55 13.67 -2.83 1.14
C ILE A 55 14.52 -3.47 0.06
N PHE A 56 14.44 -2.94 -1.15
CA PHE A 56 15.35 -3.24 -2.26
C PHE A 56 16.20 -2.00 -2.52
N GLU A 57 17.51 -2.18 -2.70
CA GLU A 57 18.47 -1.09 -2.86
C GLU A 57 19.55 -1.50 -3.85
N ASN A 58 20.12 -0.53 -4.57
CA ASN A 58 21.27 -0.71 -5.46
C ASN A 58 21.01 -1.68 -6.64
N GLY A 59 19.81 -1.62 -7.23
CA GLY A 59 19.52 -2.30 -8.49
C GLY A 59 19.99 -1.52 -9.71
N LYS A 60 19.82 -2.12 -10.89
CA LYS A 60 20.13 -1.51 -12.19
C LYS A 60 19.02 -0.55 -12.64
N ILE A 61 17.77 -0.89 -12.38
CA ILE A 61 16.57 -0.11 -12.73
C ILE A 61 16.10 0.67 -11.51
N PHE A 62 16.03 0.01 -10.35
CA PHE A 62 15.55 0.60 -9.11
C PHE A 62 16.72 1.02 -8.23
N GLU A 63 16.77 2.30 -7.88
CA GLU A 63 17.73 2.81 -6.90
C GLU A 63 17.35 2.31 -5.51
N LYS A 64 16.08 2.50 -5.15
CA LYS A 64 15.51 2.09 -3.87
C LYS A 64 14.02 1.85 -3.95
N VAL A 65 13.54 0.75 -3.40
CA VAL A 65 12.11 0.43 -3.27
C VAL A 65 11.79 0.03 -1.84
N GLY A 66 10.74 0.60 -1.28
CA GLY A 66 10.13 0.15 -0.03
C GLY A 66 8.73 -0.39 -0.28
N VAL A 67 8.51 -1.68 0.03
CA VAL A 67 7.18 -2.32 -0.02
C VAL A 67 6.75 -2.70 1.40
N ASN A 68 5.79 -1.97 1.93
CA ASN A 68 5.29 -2.13 3.30
C ASN A 68 3.96 -2.85 3.32
N PHE A 69 3.82 -3.87 4.16
CA PHE A 69 2.56 -4.49 4.53
C PHE A 69 2.32 -4.29 6.03
N SER A 70 1.07 -4.04 6.42
CA SER A 70 0.69 -3.93 7.83
C SER A 70 -0.67 -4.56 8.11
N LYS A 71 -0.83 -5.10 9.31
CA LYS A 71 -2.10 -5.50 9.94
C LYS A 71 -2.02 -5.08 11.40
N VAL A 72 -2.75 -4.05 11.76
CA VAL A 72 -2.72 -3.43 13.09
C VAL A 72 -4.11 -3.25 13.66
N TYR A 73 -4.21 -3.22 14.98
CA TYR A 73 -5.45 -2.99 15.70
C TYR A 73 -5.15 -2.33 17.04
N GLY A 74 -6.16 -1.71 17.63
CA GLY A 74 -6.01 -1.00 18.90
C GLY A 74 -7.13 -0.01 19.11
N LYS A 75 -6.83 1.09 19.79
CA LYS A 75 -7.78 2.19 20.06
C LYS A 75 -7.23 3.52 19.55
N PHE A 76 -8.08 4.32 18.91
CA PHE A 76 -7.72 5.70 18.55
C PHE A 76 -7.67 6.59 19.80
N PRO A 77 -6.69 7.52 19.91
CA PRO A 77 -6.69 8.54 20.94
C PRO A 77 -7.92 9.45 20.83
N LYS A 78 -8.44 9.95 21.96
CA LYS A 78 -9.68 10.77 22.02
C LYS A 78 -9.71 11.91 21.00
N GLN A 79 -8.59 12.60 20.80
CA GLN A 79 -8.49 13.71 19.85
C GLN A 79 -8.73 13.32 18.39
N PHE A 80 -8.43 12.07 18.00
CA PHE A 80 -8.58 11.59 16.63
C PHE A 80 -9.96 10.99 16.34
N GLN A 81 -10.68 10.55 17.37
CA GLN A 81 -11.95 9.82 17.21
C GLN A 81 -13.00 10.61 16.43
N LYS A 82 -13.05 11.93 16.58
CA LYS A 82 -14.00 12.81 15.88
C LYS A 82 -13.77 12.89 14.37
N ASN A 83 -12.55 12.61 13.91
CA ASN A 83 -12.15 12.74 12.51
C ASN A 83 -12.15 11.39 11.77
N ILE A 84 -12.38 10.28 12.48
CA ILE A 84 -12.36 8.94 11.91
C ILE A 84 -13.80 8.41 11.88
N PRO A 85 -14.33 8.02 10.70
CA PRO A 85 -15.67 7.46 10.60
C PRO A 85 -15.90 6.34 11.60
N GLY A 86 -16.91 6.51 12.47
CA GLY A 86 -17.33 5.51 13.45
C GLY A 86 -16.45 5.33 14.68
N ALA A 87 -15.37 6.10 14.85
CA ALA A 87 -14.48 5.99 16.00
C ALA A 87 -14.97 6.78 17.24
N ASP A 88 -15.94 7.69 17.05
CA ASP A 88 -16.63 8.44 18.09
C ASP A 88 -17.55 7.54 18.95
N LYS A 89 -18.12 6.49 18.34
CA LYS A 89 -18.97 5.50 19.00
C LYS A 89 -18.17 4.42 19.72
N ASP A 90 -17.09 3.96 19.11
CA ASP A 90 -16.16 2.98 19.68
C ASP A 90 -14.75 3.31 19.21
N PRO A 91 -13.79 3.55 20.12
CA PRO A 91 -12.43 3.91 19.74
C PRO A 91 -11.66 2.75 19.10
N ARG A 92 -12.15 1.50 19.19
CA ARG A 92 -11.47 0.33 18.67
C ARG A 92 -11.42 0.34 17.14
N PHE A 93 -10.29 -0.07 16.60
CA PHE A 93 -10.12 -0.23 15.16
C PHE A 93 -9.31 -1.47 14.81
N TRP A 94 -9.47 -1.90 13.57
CA TRP A 94 -8.59 -2.80 12.86
C TRP A 94 -8.26 -2.16 11.50
N ALA A 95 -7.02 -2.29 11.05
CA ALA A 95 -6.62 -1.84 9.74
C ALA A 95 -5.56 -2.77 9.15
N SER A 96 -5.64 -3.01 7.84
CA SER A 96 -4.57 -3.64 7.08
C SER A 96 -4.38 -2.93 5.76
N GLY A 97 -3.18 -2.97 5.21
CA GLY A 97 -2.89 -2.32 3.95
C GLY A 97 -1.47 -2.54 3.48
N ILE A 98 -1.23 -2.07 2.25
CA ILE A 98 0.05 -2.07 1.58
C ILE A 98 0.40 -0.65 1.14
N SER A 99 1.68 -0.29 1.26
CA SER A 99 2.20 1.01 0.82
C SER A 99 3.56 0.85 0.17
N ILE A 100 3.77 1.52 -0.95
CA ILE A 100 4.92 1.31 -1.82
C ILE A 100 5.46 2.65 -2.26
N VAL A 101 6.78 2.80 -2.20
CA VAL A 101 7.51 3.92 -2.81
C VAL A 101 8.66 3.33 -3.60
N MET A 102 8.80 3.77 -4.85
CA MET A 102 9.86 3.33 -5.76
C MET A 102 10.61 4.54 -6.29
N HIS A 103 11.94 4.50 -6.17
CA HIS A 103 12.86 5.43 -6.82
C HIS A 103 13.71 4.68 -7.84
N MET A 104 13.83 5.26 -9.02
CA MET A 104 14.45 4.64 -10.19
C MET A 104 15.81 5.27 -10.43
N GLN A 105 16.77 4.47 -10.90
CA GLN A 105 18.12 4.93 -11.21
C GLN A 105 18.13 5.99 -12.34
N ASN A 106 17.23 5.84 -13.32
CA ASN A 106 17.18 6.71 -14.47
C ASN A 106 16.12 7.81 -14.26
N PRO A 107 16.47 9.12 -14.32
CA PRO A 107 15.54 10.22 -14.14
C PRO A 107 14.45 10.33 -15.21
N HIS A 108 14.59 9.60 -16.32
CA HIS A 108 13.53 9.43 -17.32
C HIS A 108 12.43 8.46 -16.90
N ILE A 109 12.59 7.74 -15.78
CA ILE A 109 11.55 6.89 -15.20
C ILE A 109 11.08 7.58 -13.91
N PRO A 110 9.79 7.91 -13.78
CA PRO A 110 9.28 8.66 -12.63
C PRO A 110 9.33 7.81 -11.36
N ALA A 111 9.57 8.47 -10.22
CA ALA A 111 9.31 7.83 -8.94
C ALA A 111 7.82 7.50 -8.82
N MET A 112 7.48 6.44 -8.09
CA MET A 112 6.09 5.97 -7.98
C MET A 112 5.71 5.75 -6.53
N HIS A 113 4.47 6.10 -6.20
CA HIS A 113 3.84 5.76 -4.94
C HIS A 113 2.51 5.04 -5.16
N PHE A 114 2.26 4.02 -4.35
CA PHE A 114 0.99 3.28 -4.33
C PHE A 114 0.61 2.93 -2.90
N ASN A 115 -0.67 3.09 -2.57
CA ASN A 115 -1.22 2.65 -1.29
C ASN A 115 -2.63 2.09 -1.48
N THR A 116 -2.94 1.02 -0.76
CA THR A 116 -4.32 0.60 -0.54
C THR A 116 -4.48 0.00 0.85
N ARG A 117 -5.60 0.29 1.50
CA ARG A 117 -5.87 -0.07 2.89
C ARG A 117 -7.35 -0.34 3.11
N PHE A 118 -7.62 -1.24 4.05
CA PHE A 118 -8.94 -1.53 4.57
C PHE A 118 -8.99 -1.20 6.06
N ILE A 119 -9.94 -0.37 6.47
CA ILE A 119 -10.09 0.10 7.85
C ILE A 119 -11.47 -0.33 8.35
N CYS A 120 -11.50 -0.85 9.58
CA CYS A 120 -12.70 -1.27 10.28
C CYS A 120 -12.77 -0.60 11.66
N THR A 121 -13.82 0.18 11.87
CA THR A 121 -14.28 0.74 13.15
C THR A 121 -15.71 0.24 13.38
N THR A 122 -16.62 1.07 13.92
CA THR A 122 -18.07 0.83 13.75
C THR A 122 -18.54 1.00 12.30
N GLN A 123 -17.69 1.54 11.41
CA GLN A 123 -17.86 1.59 9.96
C GLN A 123 -16.67 0.95 9.26
N ASN A 124 -16.82 0.53 8.00
CA ASN A 124 -15.74 -0.12 7.25
C ASN A 124 -15.59 0.50 5.86
N TRP A 125 -14.36 0.78 5.45
CA TRP A 125 -14.09 1.35 4.13
C TRP A 125 -12.71 0.99 3.61
N PHE A 126 -12.57 1.01 2.29
CA PHE A 126 -11.28 0.99 1.62
C PHE A 126 -10.81 2.43 1.34
N GLY A 127 -9.51 2.62 1.27
CA GLY A 127 -8.89 3.84 0.78
C GLY A 127 -7.58 3.52 0.08
N GLY A 128 -7.16 4.37 -0.85
CA GLY A 128 -5.94 4.11 -1.61
C GLY A 128 -5.79 5.00 -2.83
N GLY A 129 -4.76 4.73 -3.60
CA GLY A 129 -4.42 5.46 -4.82
C GLY A 129 -3.04 5.08 -5.33
N MET A 130 -2.73 5.57 -6.52
CA MET A 130 -1.41 5.49 -7.13
C MET A 130 -1.09 6.83 -7.76
N ASP A 131 0.17 7.23 -7.68
CA ASP A 131 0.68 8.44 -8.29
C ASP A 131 2.13 8.22 -8.77
N VAL A 132 2.55 9.09 -9.68
CA VAL A 132 3.92 9.13 -10.21
C VAL A 132 4.45 10.54 -10.07
N THR A 133 5.74 10.66 -9.74
CA THR A 133 6.47 11.92 -9.55
C THR A 133 7.63 11.96 -10.56
N PRO A 134 7.39 12.51 -11.76
CA PRO A 134 8.41 12.58 -12.81
C PRO A 134 9.42 13.70 -12.54
N SER A 135 10.71 13.41 -12.77
CA SER A 135 11.77 14.43 -12.79
C SER A 135 11.78 15.22 -14.09
N ILE A 136 11.27 14.63 -15.18
CA ILE A 136 11.22 15.22 -16.52
C ILE A 136 9.78 15.20 -17.01
N LYS A 137 9.31 16.31 -17.58
CA LYS A 137 7.95 16.38 -18.11
C LYS A 137 7.83 15.56 -19.41
N ASP A 138 7.08 14.46 -19.34
CA ASP A 138 6.67 13.68 -20.51
C ASP A 138 5.14 13.61 -20.58
N ASN A 139 4.55 14.25 -21.60
CA ASN A 139 3.10 14.26 -21.80
C ASN A 139 2.57 12.89 -22.27
N ASN A 140 3.36 12.11 -22.99
CA ASN A 140 2.96 10.78 -23.44
C ASN A 140 2.90 9.81 -22.26
N GLU A 141 3.91 9.85 -21.38
CA GLU A 141 3.91 9.10 -20.12
C GLU A 141 2.70 9.49 -19.25
N LYS A 142 2.50 10.81 -19.03
CA LYS A 142 1.35 11.32 -18.27
C LYS A 142 0.04 10.76 -18.82
N ASN A 143 -0.19 10.90 -20.13
CA ASN A 143 -1.43 10.45 -20.77
C ASN A 143 -1.61 8.92 -20.64
N LYS A 144 -0.52 8.14 -20.79
CA LYS A 144 -0.56 6.69 -20.67
C LYS A 144 -0.88 6.24 -19.24
N PHE A 145 -0.25 6.85 -18.24
CA PHE A 145 -0.51 6.57 -16.83
C PHE A 145 -1.96 6.85 -16.46
N HIS A 146 -2.43 8.07 -16.78
CA HIS A 146 -3.80 8.51 -16.50
C HIS A 146 -4.84 7.66 -17.24
N LYS A 147 -4.60 7.29 -18.50
CA LYS A 147 -5.47 6.39 -19.28
C LYS A 147 -5.56 5.00 -18.67
N THR A 148 -4.45 4.45 -18.16
CA THR A 148 -4.42 3.14 -17.51
C THR A 148 -5.26 3.14 -16.23
N LEU A 149 -5.10 4.17 -15.40
CA LEU A 149 -5.91 4.36 -14.20
C LEU A 149 -7.41 4.48 -14.52
N LYS A 150 -7.77 5.35 -15.48
CA LYS A 150 -9.16 5.52 -15.91
C LYS A 150 -9.77 4.21 -16.39
N THR A 151 -9.05 3.46 -17.22
CA THR A 151 -9.51 2.17 -17.74
C THR A 151 -9.81 1.18 -16.62
N MET A 152 -9.00 1.16 -15.56
CA MET A 152 -9.27 0.31 -14.40
C MET A 152 -10.48 0.80 -13.57
N CYS A 153 -10.59 2.10 -13.32
CA CYS A 153 -11.72 2.69 -12.61
C CYS A 153 -13.06 2.47 -13.34
N ASP A 154 -13.07 2.65 -14.67
CA ASP A 154 -14.26 2.53 -15.53
C ASP A 154 -14.88 1.12 -15.49
N ARG A 155 -14.11 0.07 -15.15
CA ARG A 155 -14.61 -1.30 -14.96
C ARG A 155 -15.55 -1.44 -13.76
N HIS A 156 -15.48 -0.51 -12.80
CA HIS A 156 -16.28 -0.51 -11.58
C HIS A 156 -17.33 0.61 -11.61
N ASN A 157 -16.93 1.82 -12.00
CA ASN A 157 -17.82 2.95 -12.16
C ASN A 157 -17.16 4.05 -13.01
N LYS A 158 -17.88 4.57 -14.01
CA LYS A 158 -17.39 5.62 -14.92
C LYS A 158 -17.15 6.99 -14.25
N ASN A 159 -17.64 7.19 -13.02
CA ASN A 159 -17.49 8.43 -12.24
C ASN A 159 -16.37 8.36 -11.20
N TYR A 160 -15.56 7.29 -11.17
CA TYR A 160 -14.48 7.14 -10.19
C TYR A 160 -13.17 7.83 -10.57
N TYR A 161 -13.04 8.26 -11.82
CA TYR A 161 -11.85 8.91 -12.36
C TYR A 161 -12.23 10.20 -13.08
#